data_AF-A0A3C1FQS5-F1
#
_entry.id   AF-A0A3C1FQS5-F1
#
_cell.length_a   1.000
_cell.length_b   1.000
_cell.length_c   1.000
_cell.angle_alpha   90.00
_cell.angle_beta   90.00
_cell.angle_gamma   90.00
#
_symmetry.space_group_name_H-M   'P 1'
#
loop_
_entity.id
_entity.type
_entity.pdbx_description
1 polymer ?
#
loop_
_entity_poly.entity_id
_entity_poly.type
_entity_poly.pdbx_seq_one_letter_code
_entity_poly.pdbx_strand_id
1 'polypeptide(L)'
;MSHGLNRPSAAPPTSLFSVVMGITGLGLAWRNAHLYGLVPASIAEILLLCGGILFGLFSLYCGYRLIKNRSRTEPVTPVGQLEQLSFAATVSLSLLLLAAAILPYSTQAAKCLWITGAAAQFSLGLATLSLLIRGPHSPAILTPLLFLPLAGNLLGPVSGIPLGFAGASWLMFTAGLISWLTLLVLLFGRLTGFRAIPAEKLPSMAIFITPPALAFAAYLELNHALIDF
;
A
#
# COMPACT_ATOMS: atom_id res chain seq x y z
N MET A 1 22.76 -34.64 -0.61
CA MET A 1 22.54 -33.35 -1.29
C MET A 1 21.18 -33.38 -1.96
N SER A 2 20.11 -33.09 -1.23
CA SER A 2 18.76 -33.03 -1.78
C SER A 2 18.47 -31.59 -2.22
N HIS A 3 18.21 -31.43 -3.52
CA HIS A 3 17.63 -30.22 -4.08
C HIS A 3 16.32 -29.92 -3.35
N GLY A 4 16.35 -28.94 -2.44
CA GLY A 4 15.14 -28.32 -1.91
C GLY A 4 14.41 -27.66 -3.07
N LEU A 5 13.34 -28.31 -3.53
CA LEU A 5 12.42 -27.74 -4.49
C LEU A 5 11.99 -26.36 -3.98
N ASN A 6 12.38 -25.31 -4.69
CA ASN A 6 11.82 -23.97 -4.57
C ASN A 6 10.32 -24.07 -4.89
N ARG A 7 9.52 -24.46 -3.90
CA ARG A 7 8.08 -24.27 -3.97
C ARG A 7 7.86 -22.76 -3.96
N PRO A 8 7.13 -22.18 -4.93
CA PRO A 8 6.76 -20.78 -4.83
C PRO A 8 6.09 -20.59 -3.47
N SER A 9 6.60 -19.66 -2.67
CA SER A 9 5.98 -19.29 -1.40
C SER A 9 4.53 -18.90 -1.72
N ALA A 10 3.58 -19.70 -1.24
CA ALA A 10 2.17 -19.40 -1.47
C ALA A 10 1.89 -17.99 -0.97
N ALA A 11 1.27 -17.16 -1.82
CA ALA A 11 1.01 -15.77 -1.48
C ALA A 11 0.24 -15.70 -0.16
N PRO A 12 0.62 -14.80 0.77
CA PRO A 12 -0.07 -14.70 2.04
C PRO A 12 -1.54 -14.31 1.80
N PRO A 13 -2.49 -14.71 2.67
CA PRO A 13 -3.90 -14.36 2.51
C PRO A 13 -4.15 -12.85 2.35
N THR A 14 -3.28 -12.02 2.92
CA THR A 14 -3.32 -10.56 2.81
C THR A 14 -3.05 -10.03 1.40
N SER A 15 -2.46 -10.83 0.51
CA SER A 15 -2.29 -10.48 -0.90
C SER A 15 -3.61 -10.22 -1.63
N LEU A 16 -4.72 -10.81 -1.19
CA LEU A 16 -6.06 -10.59 -1.75
C LEU A 16 -6.50 -9.12 -1.67
N PHE A 17 -6.02 -8.38 -0.67
CA PHE A 17 -6.33 -6.96 -0.52
C PHE A 17 -5.70 -6.08 -1.61
N SER A 18 -4.74 -6.60 -2.40
CA SER A 18 -4.27 -5.88 -3.60
C SER A 18 -5.39 -5.63 -4.61
N VAL A 19 -6.36 -6.55 -4.71
CA VAL A 19 -7.55 -6.40 -5.56
C VAL A 19 -8.45 -5.27 -5.05
N VAL A 20 -8.67 -5.24 -3.74
CA VAL A 20 -9.45 -4.18 -3.08
C VAL A 20 -8.79 -2.82 -3.32
N MET A 21 -7.48 -2.73 -3.08
CA MET A 21 -6.69 -1.54 -3.31
C MET A 21 -6.83 -1.04 -4.76
N GLY A 22 -6.70 -1.94 -5.74
CA GLY A 22 -6.81 -1.60 -7.16
C GLY A 22 -8.20 -1.10 -7.56
N ILE A 23 -9.25 -1.83 -7.18
CA ILE A 23 -10.64 -1.46 -7.51
C ILE A 23 -11.04 -0.15 -6.82
N THR A 24 -10.65 0.04 -5.55
CA THR A 24 -10.98 1.25 -4.81
C THR A 24 -10.22 2.47 -5.36
N GLY A 25 -8.94 2.30 -5.71
CA GLY A 25 -8.16 3.34 -6.36
C GLY A 25 -8.74 3.74 -7.72
N LEU A 26 -9.16 2.76 -8.53
CA LEU A 26 -9.84 3.02 -9.80
C LEU A 26 -11.16 3.75 -9.58
N GLY A 27 -11.97 3.34 -8.61
CA GLY A 27 -13.23 3.99 -8.26
C GLY A 27 -13.06 5.46 -7.85
N LEU A 28 -12.02 5.76 -7.06
CA LEU A 28 -11.68 7.15 -6.68
C LEU A 28 -11.25 7.98 -7.89
N ALA A 29 -10.41 7.42 -8.76
CA ALA A 29 -10.01 8.09 -10.00
C ALA A 29 -11.23 8.36 -10.91
N TRP A 30 -12.16 7.41 -11.00
CA TRP A 30 -13.40 7.56 -11.76
C TRP A 30 -14.31 8.64 -11.17
N ARG A 31 -14.41 8.71 -9.84
CA ARG A 31 -15.16 9.75 -9.14
C ARG A 31 -14.55 11.13 -9.40
N ASN A 32 -13.23 11.25 -9.39
CA ASN A 32 -12.54 12.49 -9.75
C ASN A 32 -12.76 12.87 -11.22
N ALA A 33 -12.71 11.92 -12.16
CA ALA A 33 -12.99 12.18 -13.57
C ALA A 33 -14.43 12.65 -13.82
N HIS A 34 -15.41 12.17 -13.02
CA HIS A 34 -16.78 12.66 -13.07
C HIS A 34 -16.89 14.15 -12.69
N LEU A 35 -16.05 14.65 -11.78
CA LEU A 35 -16.04 16.09 -11.42
C LEU A 35 -15.71 16.99 -12.61
N TYR A 36 -14.99 16.47 -13.61
CA TYR A 36 -14.68 17.16 -14.88
C TYR A 36 -15.66 16.83 -16.00
N GLY A 37 -16.75 16.10 -15.72
CA GLY A 37 -17.76 15.72 -16.71
C GLY A 37 -17.32 14.66 -17.72
N LEU A 38 -16.21 13.98 -17.49
CA LEU A 38 -15.63 13.02 -18.45
C LEU A 38 -16.34 11.66 -18.43
N VAL A 39 -16.89 11.26 -17.28
CA VAL A 39 -17.45 9.92 -17.06
C VAL A 39 -18.65 9.95 -16.12
N PRO A 40 -19.56 8.96 -16.16
CA PRO A 40 -20.69 8.87 -15.24
C PRO A 40 -20.28 8.53 -13.79
N ALA A 41 -20.95 9.13 -12.81
CA ALA A 41 -20.72 8.86 -11.38
C ALA A 41 -21.09 7.42 -10.97
N SER A 42 -22.09 6.81 -11.63
CA SER A 42 -22.59 5.48 -11.29
C SER A 42 -21.50 4.41 -11.33
N ILE A 43 -20.57 4.50 -12.30
CA ILE A 43 -19.46 3.55 -12.43
C ILE A 43 -18.52 3.67 -11.24
N ALA A 44 -18.20 4.89 -10.81
CA ALA A 44 -17.37 5.13 -9.64
C ALA A 44 -17.99 4.50 -8.39
N GLU A 45 -19.29 4.70 -8.18
CA GLU A 45 -19.99 4.15 -7.02
C GLU A 45 -20.06 2.63 -7.02
N ILE A 46 -20.27 2.01 -8.18
CA ILE A 46 -20.25 0.54 -8.30
C ILE A 46 -18.87 -0.01 -7.95
N LEU A 47 -17.80 0.62 -8.44
CA LEU A 47 -16.42 0.21 -8.14
C LEU A 47 -16.12 0.34 -6.64
N LEU A 48 -16.47 1.47 -6.04
CA LEU A 48 -16.22 1.73 -4.62
C LEU A 48 -17.05 0.81 -3.71
N LEU A 49 -18.31 0.55 -4.05
CA LEU A 49 -19.16 -0.41 -3.35
C LEU A 49 -18.57 -1.83 -3.44
N CYS A 50 -18.13 -2.24 -4.63
CA CYS A 50 -17.46 -3.52 -4.85
C CYS A 50 -16.19 -3.64 -4.00
N GLY A 51 -15.36 -2.58 -3.97
CA GLY A 51 -14.18 -2.48 -3.11
C GLY A 51 -14.52 -2.67 -1.63
N GLY A 52 -15.56 -2.01 -1.13
CA GLY A 52 -16.03 -2.15 0.25
C GLY A 52 -16.53 -3.57 0.59
N ILE A 53 -17.30 -4.18 -0.31
CA ILE A 53 -17.80 -5.56 -0.14
C ILE A 53 -16.64 -6.56 -0.11
N LEU A 54 -15.72 -6.45 -1.07
CA LEU A 54 -14.54 -7.32 -1.12
C LEU A 54 -13.64 -7.15 0.10
N PHE A 55 -13.47 -5.91 0.59
CA PHE A 55 -12.74 -5.65 1.83
C PHE A 55 -13.37 -6.37 3.02
N GLY A 56 -14.70 -6.31 3.16
CA GLY A 56 -15.44 -7.02 4.20
C GLY A 56 -15.24 -8.54 4.11
N LEU A 57 -15.43 -9.11 2.91
CA LEU A 57 -15.27 -10.55 2.66
C LEU A 57 -13.85 -11.04 2.96
N PHE A 58 -12.83 -10.32 2.48
CA PHE A 58 -11.43 -10.69 2.71
C PHE A 58 -11.00 -10.48 4.15
N SER A 59 -11.54 -9.46 4.84
CA SER A 59 -11.32 -9.26 6.27
C SER A 59 -11.89 -10.41 7.10
N LEU A 60 -13.10 -10.88 6.79
CA LEU A 60 -13.70 -12.05 7.43
C LEU A 60 -12.89 -13.33 7.15
N TYR A 61 -12.48 -13.55 5.90
CA TYR A 61 -11.67 -14.70 5.52
C TYR A 61 -10.31 -14.72 6.24
N CYS A 62 -9.60 -13.59 6.25
CA CYS A 62 -8.33 -13.46 6.96
C CYS A 62 -8.51 -13.61 8.47
N GLY A 63 -9.56 -13.00 9.06
CA GLY A 63 -9.89 -13.15 10.47
C GLY A 63 -10.14 -14.60 10.87
N TYR A 64 -10.95 -15.32 10.08
CA TYR A 64 -11.20 -16.75 10.28
C TYR A 64 -9.92 -17.59 10.18
N ARG A 65 -9.07 -17.32 9.19
CA ARG A 65 -7.79 -18.04 9.03
C ARG A 65 -6.81 -17.76 10.16
N LEU A 66 -6.75 -16.53 10.69
CA LEU A 66 -5.90 -16.18 11.83
C LEU A 66 -6.30 -16.95 13.09
N ILE A 67 -7.61 -17.12 13.33
CA ILE A 67 -8.13 -17.89 14.46
C ILE A 67 -7.80 -19.38 14.30
N LYS A 68 -8.00 -19.94 13.10
CA LYS A 68 -7.83 -21.37 12.82
C LYS A 68 -6.36 -21.83 12.78
N ASN A 69 -5.45 -21.00 12.27
CA ASN A 69 -4.06 -21.39 11.97
C ASN A 69 -3.00 -20.79 12.91
N ARG A 70 -3.35 -20.47 14.15
CA ARG A 70 -2.45 -19.83 15.14
C ARG A 70 -1.16 -20.62 15.46
N SER A 71 -1.05 -21.87 15.01
CA SER A 71 -0.01 -22.84 15.41
C SER A 71 1.13 -23.07 14.40
N ARG A 72 1.16 -22.40 13.22
CA ARG A 72 2.21 -22.67 12.21
C ARG A 72 3.18 -21.50 12.04
N THR A 73 4.08 -21.34 13.00
CA THR A 73 5.29 -20.53 12.84
C THR A 73 6.37 -21.36 12.14
N GLU A 74 6.29 -21.46 10.82
CA GLU A 74 7.46 -21.90 10.06
C GLU A 74 8.53 -20.81 10.13
N PRO A 75 9.83 -21.17 10.22
CA PRO A 75 10.91 -20.19 10.24
C PRO A 75 10.89 -19.38 8.94
N VAL A 76 10.46 -18.12 9.04
CA VAL A 76 10.39 -17.21 7.89
C VAL A 76 11.78 -16.62 7.67
N THR A 77 12.28 -16.71 6.44
CA THR A 77 13.51 -16.02 6.06
C THR A 77 13.32 -14.50 6.16
N PRO A 78 14.39 -13.69 6.36
CA PRO A 78 14.26 -12.23 6.41
C PRO A 78 13.54 -11.64 5.19
N VAL A 79 13.78 -12.22 4.00
CA VAL A 79 13.09 -11.86 2.75
C VAL A 79 11.60 -12.18 2.81
N GLY A 80 11.23 -13.37 3.27
CA GLY A 80 9.82 -13.77 3.41
C GLY A 80 9.07 -12.91 4.43
N GLN A 81 9.73 -12.46 5.49
CA GLN A 81 9.13 -11.58 6.49
C GLN A 81 8.85 -10.18 5.91
N LEU A 82 9.76 -9.65 5.08
CA LEU A 82 9.53 -8.39 4.37
C LEU A 82 8.41 -8.49 3.33
N GLU A 83 8.32 -9.61 2.61
CA GLU A 83 7.21 -9.87 1.69
C GLU A 83 5.87 -9.92 2.44
N GLN A 84 5.81 -10.61 3.59
CA GLN A 84 4.62 -10.66 4.44
C GLN A 84 4.22 -9.27 4.97
N LEU A 85 5.16 -8.46 5.45
CA LEU A 85 4.89 -7.08 5.89
C LEU A 85 4.38 -6.22 4.73
N SER A 86 4.94 -6.38 3.54
CA SER A 86 4.52 -5.61 2.37
C SER A 86 3.12 -5.98 1.90
N PHE A 87 2.77 -7.27 1.93
CA PHE A 87 1.40 -7.71 1.69
C PHE A 87 0.46 -7.38 2.85
N ALA A 88 0.93 -7.23 4.08
CA ALA A 88 0.10 -6.71 5.17
C ALA A 88 -0.25 -5.23 4.93
N ALA A 89 0.64 -4.46 4.32
CA ALA A 89 0.40 -3.05 4.00
C ALA A 89 -0.75 -2.84 2.99
N THR A 90 -1.07 -3.81 2.13
CA THR A 90 -2.24 -3.71 1.22
C THR A 90 -3.55 -3.58 2.00
N VAL A 91 -3.65 -4.16 3.20
CA VAL A 91 -4.82 -4.04 4.08
C VAL A 91 -4.96 -2.60 4.55
N SER A 92 -3.89 -2.02 5.08
CA SER A 92 -3.85 -0.65 5.58
C SER A 92 -4.07 0.38 4.46
N LEU A 93 -3.49 0.16 3.28
CA LEU A 93 -3.73 0.99 2.09
C LEU A 93 -5.19 0.91 1.64
N SER A 94 -5.80 -0.28 1.64
CA SER A 94 -7.22 -0.44 1.33
C SER A 94 -8.11 0.31 2.32
N LEU A 95 -7.78 0.30 3.61
CA LEU A 95 -8.48 1.10 4.63
C LEU A 95 -8.39 2.60 4.35
N LEU A 96 -7.20 3.11 4.00
CA LEU A 96 -7.00 4.52 3.67
C LEU A 96 -7.77 4.94 2.40
N LEU A 97 -7.80 4.08 1.36
CA LEU A 97 -8.60 4.31 0.15
C LEU A 97 -10.11 4.27 0.45
N LEU A 98 -10.57 3.33 1.27
CA LEU A 98 -11.97 3.26 1.69
C LEU A 98 -12.38 4.45 2.56
N ALA A 99 -11.46 4.98 3.37
CA ALA A 99 -11.68 6.22 4.10
C ALA A 99 -11.95 7.40 3.16
N ALA A 100 -11.18 7.52 2.08
CA ALA A 100 -11.42 8.52 1.02
C ALA A 100 -12.76 8.27 0.30
N ALA A 101 -13.09 7.01 0.04
CA ALA A 101 -14.32 6.63 -0.66
C ALA A 101 -15.59 6.95 0.15
N ILE A 102 -15.56 6.76 1.47
CA ILE A 102 -16.72 6.95 2.34
C ILE A 102 -16.87 8.37 2.87
N LEU A 103 -15.82 9.20 2.72
CA LEU A 103 -15.78 10.61 3.14
C LEU A 103 -17.05 11.41 2.78
N PRO A 104 -17.60 11.37 1.55
CA PRO A 104 -18.81 12.12 1.20
C PRO A 104 -20.10 11.61 1.85
N TYR A 105 -20.11 10.38 2.39
CA TYR A 105 -21.30 9.77 3.01
C TYR A 105 -21.29 9.88 4.53
N SER A 106 -20.13 9.70 5.16
CA SER A 106 -20.00 9.78 6.61
C SER A 106 -18.58 10.13 7.01
N THR A 107 -18.42 11.36 7.50
CA THR A 107 -17.15 11.84 8.05
C THR A 107 -16.69 10.99 9.23
N GLN A 108 -17.60 10.54 10.09
CA GLN A 108 -17.23 9.75 11.27
C GLN A 108 -16.70 8.36 10.88
N ALA A 109 -17.36 7.67 9.94
CA ALA A 109 -16.87 6.40 9.42
C ALA A 109 -15.51 6.55 8.73
N ALA A 110 -15.36 7.61 7.91
CA ALA A 110 -14.09 7.94 7.26
C ALA A 110 -12.96 8.18 8.27
N LYS A 111 -13.21 8.92 9.37
CA LYS A 111 -12.24 9.13 10.45
C LYS A 111 -11.79 7.80 11.07
N CYS A 112 -12.73 6.91 11.39
CA CYS A 112 -12.39 5.61 11.99
C CYS A 112 -11.52 4.75 11.05
N LEU A 113 -11.90 4.66 9.77
CA LEU A 113 -11.13 3.92 8.76
C LEU A 113 -9.76 4.55 8.55
N TRP A 114 -9.68 5.88 8.53
CA TRP A 114 -8.42 6.60 8.34
C TRP A 114 -7.47 6.39 9.52
N ILE A 115 -7.93 6.58 10.77
CA ILE A 115 -7.08 6.42 11.95
C ILE A 115 -6.53 4.98 12.03
N THR A 116 -7.39 3.99 11.80
CA THR A 116 -6.98 2.58 11.83
C THR A 116 -6.01 2.24 10.70
N GLY A 117 -6.30 2.70 9.47
CA GLY A 117 -5.43 2.52 8.32
C GLY A 117 -4.08 3.23 8.47
N ALA A 118 -4.08 4.49 8.93
CA ALA A 118 -2.88 5.29 9.12
C ALA A 118 -1.97 4.71 10.22
N ALA A 119 -2.54 4.35 11.37
CA ALA A 119 -1.78 3.74 12.46
C ALA A 119 -1.16 2.40 12.03
N ALA A 120 -1.93 1.56 11.33
CA ALA A 120 -1.44 0.29 10.82
C ALA A 120 -0.36 0.48 9.76
N GLN A 121 -0.57 1.39 8.79
CA GLN A 121 0.39 1.68 7.73
C GLN A 121 1.72 2.20 8.29
N PHE A 122 1.66 3.16 9.21
CA PHE A 122 2.84 3.74 9.83
C PHE A 122 3.63 2.68 10.63
N SER A 123 2.92 1.86 11.41
CA SER A 123 3.54 0.75 12.17
C SER A 123 4.21 -0.29 11.27
N LEU A 124 3.56 -0.67 10.15
CA LEU A 124 4.12 -1.59 9.16
C LEU A 124 5.34 -0.99 8.45
N GLY A 125 5.31 0.31 8.14
CA GLY A 125 6.45 1.04 7.60
C GLY A 125 7.66 1.00 8.55
N LEU A 126 7.44 1.31 9.84
CA LEU A 126 8.49 1.24 10.87
C LEU A 126 9.04 -0.19 11.04
N ALA A 127 8.18 -1.20 11.05
CA ALA A 127 8.60 -2.60 11.15
C ALA A 127 9.44 -3.02 9.95
N THR A 128 9.03 -2.61 8.74
CA THR A 128 9.76 -2.88 7.50
C THR A 128 11.13 -2.20 7.51
N LEU A 129 11.18 -0.92 7.89
CA LEU A 129 12.44 -0.18 7.98
C LEU A 129 13.38 -0.79 9.02
N SER A 130 12.85 -1.16 10.19
CA SER A 130 13.62 -1.81 11.26
C SER A 130 14.22 -3.13 10.80
N LEU A 131 13.46 -3.93 10.05
CA LEU A 131 13.92 -5.19 9.50
C LEU A 131 14.93 -4.99 8.36
N LEU A 132 14.80 -3.91 7.58
CA LEU A 132 15.77 -3.57 6.54
C LEU A 132 17.12 -3.16 7.13
N ILE A 133 17.12 -2.41 8.24
CA ILE A 133 18.34 -1.99 8.94
C ILE A 133 19.04 -3.16 9.64
N ARG A 134 18.26 -4.08 10.24
CA ARG A 134 18.79 -5.23 10.99
C ARG A 134 19.10 -6.46 10.11
N GLY A 135 18.47 -6.54 8.94
CA GLY A 135 18.53 -7.70 8.06
C GLY A 135 19.91 -7.90 7.42
N PRO A 136 20.20 -9.10 6.90
CA PRO A 136 21.46 -9.34 6.21
C PRO A 136 21.57 -8.44 4.98
N HIS A 137 22.73 -7.83 4.74
CA HIS A 137 22.98 -6.91 3.60
C HIS A 137 23.04 -7.62 2.22
N SER A 138 22.16 -8.59 2.00
CA SER A 138 22.01 -9.24 0.70
C SER A 138 21.14 -8.36 -0.20
N PRO A 139 21.60 -8.04 -1.42
CA PRO A 139 20.80 -7.28 -2.38
C PRO A 139 19.49 -7.99 -2.77
N ALA A 140 19.33 -9.28 -2.46
CA ALA A 140 18.08 -10.02 -2.69
C ALA A 140 16.87 -9.42 -1.93
N ILE A 141 17.11 -8.73 -0.82
CA ILE A 141 16.08 -8.10 0.03
C ILE A 141 15.39 -6.91 -0.65
N LEU A 142 16.11 -6.16 -1.48
CA LEU A 142 15.62 -4.91 -2.08
C LEU A 142 14.69 -5.20 -3.25
N THR A 143 13.40 -5.42 -2.98
CA THR A 143 12.39 -5.69 -3.99
C THR A 143 11.44 -4.49 -4.17
N PRO A 144 10.83 -4.30 -5.35
CA PRO A 144 9.85 -3.23 -5.55
C PRO A 144 8.63 -3.32 -4.62
N LEU A 145 8.37 -4.50 -4.05
CA LEU A 145 7.28 -4.70 -3.10
C LEU A 145 7.43 -3.83 -1.84
N LEU A 146 8.66 -3.43 -1.48
CA LEU A 146 8.95 -2.55 -0.34
C LEU A 146 8.34 -1.15 -0.48
N PHE A 147 7.93 -0.73 -1.69
CA PHE A 147 7.19 0.52 -1.84
C PHE A 147 5.83 0.50 -1.15
N LEU A 148 5.16 -0.65 -1.03
CA LEU A 148 3.84 -0.75 -0.39
C LEU A 148 3.86 -0.28 1.09
N PRO A 149 4.72 -0.82 1.97
CA PRO A 149 4.76 -0.38 3.36
C PRO A 149 5.45 0.98 3.54
N LEU A 150 6.47 1.29 2.73
CA LEU A 150 7.31 2.47 2.93
C LEU A 150 6.79 3.71 2.18
N ALA A 151 6.63 3.62 0.86
CA ALA A 151 6.09 4.72 0.05
C ALA A 151 4.56 4.82 0.14
N GLY A 152 3.86 3.77 0.58
CA GLY A 152 2.42 3.81 0.82
C GLY A 152 1.97 4.85 1.85
N ASN A 153 2.88 5.36 2.69
CA ASN A 153 2.58 6.50 3.59
C ASN A 153 2.18 7.77 2.83
N LEU A 154 2.58 7.91 1.56
CA LEU A 154 2.16 9.01 0.69
C LEU A 154 0.63 9.05 0.49
N LEU A 155 -0.08 7.95 0.73
CA LEU A 155 -1.54 7.92 0.63
C LEU A 155 -2.24 8.61 1.82
N GLY A 156 -1.58 8.73 2.97
CA GLY A 156 -2.16 9.28 4.20
C GLY A 156 -2.83 10.66 4.03
N PRO A 157 -2.16 11.66 3.42
CA PRO A 157 -2.73 12.98 3.18
C PRO A 157 -4.00 13.02 2.34
N VAL A 158 -4.18 12.07 1.42
CA VAL A 158 -5.26 12.08 0.41
C VAL A 158 -6.64 12.16 1.05
N SER A 159 -6.86 11.44 2.15
CA SER A 159 -8.07 11.56 2.96
C SER A 159 -7.81 12.23 4.32
N GLY A 160 -6.56 12.28 4.77
CA GLY A 160 -6.21 12.84 6.08
C GLY A 160 -6.40 14.36 6.17
N ILE A 161 -6.10 15.10 5.11
CA ILE A 161 -6.27 16.56 5.07
C ILE A 161 -7.76 16.95 5.11
N PRO A 162 -8.63 16.41 4.24
CA PRO A 162 -10.07 16.65 4.31
C PRO A 162 -10.72 16.27 5.66
N LEU A 163 -10.15 15.30 6.38
CA LEU A 163 -10.64 14.85 7.69
C LEU A 163 -10.19 15.72 8.87
N GLY A 164 -9.28 16.67 8.64
CA GLY A 164 -8.72 17.57 9.65
C GLY A 164 -7.44 17.05 10.32
N PHE A 165 -6.83 15.97 9.83
CA PHE A 165 -5.60 15.38 10.36
C PHE A 165 -4.34 15.92 9.67
N ALA A 166 -4.19 17.24 9.60
CA ALA A 166 -3.11 17.88 8.84
C ALA A 166 -1.72 17.53 9.37
N GLY A 167 -1.49 17.60 10.69
CA GLY A 167 -0.18 17.29 11.28
C GLY A 167 0.27 15.85 11.02
N ALA A 168 -0.64 14.88 11.17
CA ALA A 168 -0.35 13.48 10.88
C ALA A 168 -0.15 13.23 9.37
N SER A 169 -0.90 13.93 8.52
CA SER A 169 -0.74 13.87 7.07
C SER A 169 0.65 14.34 6.63
N TRP A 170 1.14 15.46 7.16
CA TRP A 170 2.50 15.95 6.89
C TRP A 170 3.59 14.95 7.33
N LEU A 171 3.41 14.33 8.50
CA LEU A 171 4.34 13.30 8.99
C LEU A 171 4.37 12.09 8.04
N MET A 172 3.21 11.58 7.63
CA MET A 172 3.13 10.44 6.71
C MET A 172 3.68 10.79 5.32
N PHE A 173 3.38 12.00 4.82
CA PHE A 173 3.88 12.48 3.54
C PHE A 173 5.40 12.53 3.51
N THR A 174 6.01 13.21 4.49
CA THR A 174 7.47 13.37 4.57
C THR A 174 8.17 12.03 4.76
N ALA A 175 7.67 11.15 5.63
CA ALA A 175 8.18 9.81 5.82
C ALA A 175 8.09 8.96 4.53
N GLY A 176 6.95 9.05 3.83
CA GLY A 176 6.73 8.37 2.55
C GLY A 176 7.66 8.87 1.45
N LEU A 177 7.86 10.19 1.35
CA LEU A 177 8.72 10.82 0.35
C LEU A 177 10.18 10.44 0.54
N ILE A 178 10.70 10.53 1.77
CA ILE A 178 12.08 10.14 2.11
C ILE A 178 12.30 8.65 1.81
N SER A 179 11.36 7.81 2.22
CA SER A 179 11.46 6.37 2.01
C SER A 179 11.38 6.00 0.53
N TRP A 180 10.51 6.67 -0.24
CA TRP A 180 10.40 6.49 -1.68
C TRP A 180 11.71 6.85 -2.39
N LEU A 181 12.26 8.04 -2.17
CA LEU A 181 13.50 8.49 -2.82
C LEU A 181 14.68 7.58 -2.47
N THR A 182 14.76 7.14 -1.20
CA THR A 182 15.79 6.21 -0.75
C THR A 182 15.69 4.86 -1.47
N LEU A 183 14.50 4.27 -1.51
CA LEU A 183 14.26 3.00 -2.22
C LEU A 183 14.49 3.14 -3.72
N LEU A 184 14.13 4.28 -4.31
CA LEU A 184 14.33 4.57 -5.72
C LEU A 184 15.82 4.45 -6.07
N VAL A 185 16.68 5.17 -5.33
CA VAL A 185 18.15 5.14 -5.54
C VAL A 185 18.70 3.72 -5.34
N LEU A 186 18.29 3.03 -4.28
CA LEU A 186 18.75 1.66 -3.99
C LEU A 186 18.33 0.64 -5.08
N LEU A 187 17.10 0.75 -5.58
CA LEU A 187 16.59 -0.14 -6.62
C LEU A 187 17.21 0.16 -7.99
N PHE A 188 17.41 1.44 -8.33
CA PHE A 188 18.11 1.81 -9.56
C PHE A 188 19.57 1.34 -9.53
N GLY A 189 20.28 1.52 -8.41
CA GLY A 189 21.64 0.99 -8.23
C GLY A 189 21.73 -0.54 -8.36
N ARG A 190 20.66 -1.25 -7.97
CA ARG A 190 20.54 -2.71 -8.20
C ARG A 190 20.32 -3.07 -9.67
N LEU A 191 19.49 -2.30 -10.39
CA LEU A 191 19.13 -2.54 -11.78
C LEU A 191 20.31 -2.30 -12.75
N THR A 192 21.12 -1.27 -12.50
CA THR A 192 22.28 -0.93 -13.36
C THR A 192 23.46 -1.88 -13.20
N GLY A 193 23.55 -2.63 -12.09
CA GLY A 193 24.61 -3.61 -11.83
C GLY A 193 24.46 -4.98 -12.52
N PHE A 194 23.65 -5.10 -13.57
CA PHE A 194 23.40 -6.34 -14.34
C PHE A 194 22.99 -7.60 -13.53
N ARG A 195 22.43 -7.44 -12.32
CA ARG A 195 21.76 -8.54 -11.61
C ARG A 195 20.27 -8.48 -11.91
N ALA A 196 19.88 -9.11 -13.02
CA ALA A 196 18.50 -9.18 -13.48
C ALA A 196 17.56 -9.57 -12.34
N ILE A 197 16.49 -8.79 -12.15
CA ILE A 197 15.37 -9.21 -11.32
C ILE A 197 14.80 -10.47 -12.00
N PRO A 198 14.65 -11.61 -11.30
CA PRO A 198 14.07 -12.82 -11.89
C PRO A 198 12.73 -12.51 -12.57
N ALA A 199 12.48 -13.09 -13.74
CA ALA A 199 11.32 -12.77 -14.59
C ALA A 199 9.97 -12.88 -13.86
N GLU A 200 9.88 -13.73 -12.82
CA GLU A 200 8.69 -13.89 -11.97
C GLU A 200 8.29 -12.62 -11.20
N LYS A 201 9.21 -11.67 -10.98
CA LYS A 201 8.94 -10.40 -10.26
C LYS A 201 8.72 -9.21 -11.21
N LEU A 202 8.64 -9.41 -12.52
CA LEU A 202 8.34 -8.34 -13.50
C LEU A 202 7.02 -7.59 -13.25
N PRO A 203 5.91 -8.23 -12.77
CA PRO A 203 4.68 -7.50 -12.43
C PRO A 203 4.90 -6.41 -11.38
N SER A 204 5.91 -6.56 -10.51
CA SER A 204 6.24 -5.57 -9.49
C SER A 204 6.90 -4.29 -10.04
N MET A 205 7.34 -4.28 -11.30
CA MET A 205 7.86 -3.06 -11.93
C MET A 205 6.77 -2.02 -12.15
N ALA A 206 5.51 -2.44 -12.33
CA ALA A 206 4.37 -1.52 -12.40
C ALA A 206 4.21 -0.71 -11.10
N ILE A 207 4.74 -1.17 -9.97
CA ILE A 207 4.69 -0.44 -8.69
C ILE A 207 5.49 0.86 -8.77
N PHE A 208 6.53 0.98 -9.60
CA PHE A 208 7.33 2.21 -9.69
C PHE A 208 6.51 3.44 -10.14
N ILE A 209 5.40 3.25 -10.85
CA ILE A 209 4.51 4.36 -11.25
C ILE A 209 3.67 4.89 -10.08
N THR A 210 3.50 4.09 -9.03
CA THR A 210 2.58 4.40 -7.93
C THR A 210 3.10 5.52 -7.02
N PRO A 211 4.36 5.50 -6.52
CA PRO A 211 4.87 6.57 -5.66
C PRO A 211 4.82 7.98 -6.26
N PRO A 212 5.23 8.26 -7.52
CA PRO A 212 5.14 9.62 -8.06
C PRO A 212 3.69 10.09 -8.19
N ALA A 213 2.77 9.20 -8.59
CA ALA A 213 1.35 9.52 -8.66
C ALA A 213 0.76 9.85 -7.28
N LEU A 214 1.10 9.07 -6.25
CA LEU A 214 0.67 9.33 -4.87
C LEU A 214 1.28 10.60 -4.29
N ALA A 215 2.57 10.85 -4.55
CA ALA A 215 3.24 12.07 -4.09
C ALA A 215 2.57 13.33 -4.65
N PHE A 216 2.25 13.31 -5.96
CA PHE A 216 1.54 14.41 -6.60
C PHE A 216 0.12 14.60 -6.03
N ALA A 217 -0.64 13.50 -5.89
CA ALA A 217 -1.99 13.56 -5.31
C ALA A 217 -1.99 14.10 -3.88
N ALA A 218 -1.05 13.65 -3.04
CA ALA A 218 -0.89 14.12 -1.68
C ALA A 218 -0.44 15.57 -1.60
N TYR A 219 0.45 16.00 -2.49
CA TYR A 219 0.91 17.38 -2.58
C TYR A 219 -0.25 18.34 -2.89
N LEU A 220 -1.12 17.99 -3.85
CA LEU A 220 -2.31 18.79 -4.17
C LEU A 220 -3.21 18.98 -2.95
N GLU A 221 -3.43 17.93 -2.16
CA GLU A 221 -4.24 18.02 -0.93
C GLU A 221 -3.56 18.89 0.14
N LEU A 222 -2.24 18.75 0.32
CA LEU A 222 -1.48 19.51 1.31
C LEU A 222 -1.42 21.02 0.99
N ASN A 223 -1.44 21.38 -0.30
CA ASN A 223 -1.39 22.77 -0.77
C ASN A 223 -2.76 23.37 -1.06
N HIS A 224 -3.86 22.78 -0.57
CA HIS A 224 -5.22 23.26 -0.86
C HIS A 224 -5.52 23.40 -2.38
N ALA A 225 -4.97 22.48 -3.18
CA ALA A 225 -5.06 22.45 -4.64
C ALA A 225 -4.39 23.62 -5.39
N LEU A 226 -3.46 24.36 -4.77
CA LEU A 226 -2.59 25.31 -5.47
C LEU A 226 -1.39 24.57 -6.10
N ILE A 227 -1.27 24.68 -7.42
CA ILE A 227 -0.09 24.21 -8.16
C ILE A 227 0.91 25.37 -8.16
N ASP A 228 1.85 25.35 -7.23
CA ASP A 228 2.98 26.28 -7.27
C ASP A 228 3.98 25.77 -8.31
N PHE A 229 4.19 26.56 -9.37
CA PHE A 229 5.27 26.39 -10.36
C PHE A 229 6.44 27.30 -10.02
#